data_AF-A0A3N0BQG3-F1
#
_entry.id   AF-A0A3N0BQG3-F1
#
_cell.length_a   1.000
_cell.length_b   1.000
_cell.length_c   1.000
_cell.angle_alpha   90.00
_cell.angle_beta   90.00
_cell.angle_gamma   90.00
#
_symmetry.space_group_name_H-M   'P 1'
#
loop_
_entity.id
_entity.type
_entity.pdbx_description
1 polymer ?
#
loop_
_entity_poly.entity_id
_entity_poly.type
_entity_poly.pdbx_seq_one_letter_code
_entity_poly.pdbx_strand_id
1 'polypeptide(L)'
;MKYISLIVVILLFGCNPFPKKDAHPEVPLLADLLKDKMKFEKVFDGKDVGDVVFLNDDRILIKPNNSNLPFKIIDVDNKVIFKAVYNWHMPFYIDEKGNLYFNQQKFFYPDYKKQENFKTVVVADSLSKKVEQVKGLNDSLSLQAVKKYEIELLKPYHLAPCENSIVNTIGCSVFKIKNNTLIVRQTDLFKSEQNKPEFEIPKFDDDVLTGWNNGRLPSPVYLAYYELNKLKFKCDDLTNPRTLTLKSNKYFYVPSLGLYKVLF
;
A
#
# COMPACT_ATOMS: atom_id res chain seq x y z
N MET A 1 -10.00 -21.61 -46.93
CA MET A 1 -9.32 -22.16 -45.73
C MET A 1 -7.81 -21.97 -45.82
N LYS A 2 -7.30 -20.73 -45.81
CA LYS A 2 -5.84 -20.44 -45.87
C LYS A 2 -5.35 -19.49 -44.75
N TYR A 3 -6.24 -19.02 -43.89
CA TYR A 3 -5.92 -18.08 -42.82
C TYR A 3 -6.05 -18.68 -41.40
N ILE A 4 -6.56 -19.90 -41.27
CA ILE A 4 -6.69 -20.58 -39.97
C ILE A 4 -5.31 -21.04 -39.47
N SER A 5 -4.39 -21.39 -40.37
CA SER A 5 -3.02 -21.78 -39.99
C SER A 5 -2.16 -20.63 -39.47
N LEU A 6 -2.52 -19.37 -39.76
CA LEU A 6 -1.76 -18.20 -39.29
C LEU A 6 -2.08 -17.82 -37.85
N ILE A 7 -3.32 -18.08 -37.39
CA ILE A 7 -3.77 -17.77 -36.02
C ILE A 7 -3.17 -18.74 -34.99
N VAL A 8 -2.95 -20.00 -35.37
CA VAL A 8 -2.33 -21.02 -34.50
C VAL A 8 -0.84 -20.74 -34.25
N VAL A 9 -0.14 -20.15 -35.22
CA VAL A 9 1.29 -19.79 -35.08
C VAL A 9 1.46 -18.57 -34.17
N ILE A 10 0.56 -17.59 -34.23
CA ILE A 10 0.63 -16.39 -33.38
C ILE A 10 0.35 -16.72 -31.90
N LEU A 11 -0.45 -17.76 -31.61
CA LEU A 11 -0.71 -18.22 -30.24
C LEU A 11 0.47 -18.99 -29.61
N LEU A 12 1.38 -19.56 -30.40
CA LEU A 12 2.56 -20.28 -29.90
C LEU A 12 3.76 -19.37 -29.56
N PHE A 13 3.75 -18.13 -30.01
CA PHE A 13 4.72 -17.11 -29.60
C PHE A 13 4.27 -16.33 -28.35
N GLY A 14 3.07 -16.60 -27.83
CA GLY A 14 2.61 -16.10 -26.54
C GLY A 14 3.21 -16.92 -25.40
N CYS A 15 4.08 -16.30 -24.59
CA CYS A 15 4.58 -16.77 -23.29
C CYS A 15 4.80 -18.29 -23.17
N ASN A 16 6.00 -18.76 -23.51
CA ASN A 16 6.42 -20.14 -23.26
C ASN A 16 6.25 -20.51 -21.77
N PRO A 17 5.31 -21.39 -21.38
CA PRO A 17 4.95 -21.64 -19.98
C PRO A 17 5.94 -22.58 -19.27
N PHE A 18 7.01 -22.99 -19.96
CA PHE A 18 8.02 -23.88 -19.42
C PHE A 18 9.08 -23.09 -18.65
N PRO A 19 9.34 -23.48 -17.39
CA PRO A 19 10.45 -22.93 -16.63
C PRO A 19 11.77 -23.02 -17.39
N LYS A 20 12.49 -21.91 -17.43
CA LYS A 20 13.86 -21.81 -17.95
C LYS A 20 14.84 -21.82 -16.80
N LYS A 21 16.10 -22.11 -17.12
CA LYS A 21 17.20 -21.89 -16.18
C LYS A 21 17.40 -20.38 -15.97
N ASP A 22 17.90 -20.05 -14.79
CA ASP A 22 18.44 -18.73 -14.48
C ASP A 22 19.42 -18.28 -15.59
N ALA A 23 19.17 -17.10 -16.15
CA ALA A 23 19.97 -16.53 -17.24
C ALA A 23 21.31 -15.99 -16.73
N HIS A 24 21.36 -15.59 -15.46
CA HIS A 24 22.50 -14.95 -14.81
C HIS A 24 22.83 -15.62 -13.47
N PRO A 25 23.26 -16.90 -13.47
CA PRO A 25 23.61 -17.63 -12.25
C PRO A 25 24.73 -16.95 -11.46
N GLU A 26 25.61 -16.20 -12.13
CA GLU A 26 26.73 -15.44 -11.55
C GLU A 26 26.29 -14.19 -10.76
N VAL A 27 25.09 -13.68 -11.03
CA VAL A 27 24.56 -12.47 -10.38
C VAL A 27 23.99 -12.84 -9.00
N PRO A 28 24.32 -12.10 -7.93
CA PRO A 28 23.86 -12.44 -6.59
C PRO A 28 22.36 -12.25 -6.41
N LEU A 29 21.76 -13.05 -5.53
CA LEU A 29 20.42 -12.80 -5.01
C LEU A 29 20.42 -11.51 -4.19
N LEU A 30 19.31 -10.78 -4.25
CA LEU A 30 19.14 -9.52 -3.53
C LEU A 30 19.41 -9.64 -2.02
N ALA A 31 18.90 -10.71 -1.40
CA ALA A 31 19.11 -10.95 0.03
C ALA A 31 20.60 -11.14 0.39
N ASP A 32 21.41 -11.66 -0.53
CA ASP A 32 22.86 -11.81 -0.34
C ASP A 32 23.59 -10.50 -0.60
N LEU A 33 23.18 -9.73 -1.61
CA LEU A 33 23.73 -8.41 -1.90
C LEU A 33 23.63 -7.48 -0.68
N LEU A 34 22.48 -7.47 0.01
CA LEU A 34 22.24 -6.60 1.17
C LEU A 34 23.01 -7.00 2.44
N LYS A 35 23.74 -8.12 2.43
CA LYS A 35 24.65 -8.49 3.51
C LYS A 35 25.99 -7.73 3.44
N ASP A 36 26.32 -7.13 2.29
CA ASP A 36 27.55 -6.36 2.10
C ASP A 36 27.47 -5.00 2.81
N LYS A 37 27.97 -4.96 4.05
CA LYS A 37 27.98 -3.77 4.91
C LYS A 37 28.85 -2.63 4.39
N MET A 38 29.74 -2.89 3.42
CA MET A 38 30.51 -1.82 2.77
C MET A 38 29.68 -1.04 1.75
N LYS A 39 28.56 -1.63 1.29
CA LYS A 39 27.68 -1.04 0.27
C LYS A 39 26.32 -0.63 0.82
N PHE A 40 25.84 -1.33 1.85
CA PHE A 40 24.51 -1.12 2.42
C PHE A 40 24.54 -1.06 3.94
N GLU A 41 23.95 0.00 4.49
CA GLU A 41 23.72 0.15 5.93
C GLU A 41 22.23 -0.01 6.22
N LYS A 42 21.84 -0.95 7.07
CA LYS A 42 20.42 -1.21 7.38
C LYS A 42 19.87 -0.14 8.31
N VAL A 43 18.77 0.51 7.91
CA VAL A 43 18.00 1.45 8.75
C VAL A 43 16.98 0.71 9.59
N PHE A 44 16.13 -0.09 8.95
CA PHE A 44 15.13 -0.93 9.62
C PHE A 44 14.92 -2.23 8.84
N ASP A 45 14.46 -3.28 9.52
CA ASP A 45 14.12 -4.57 8.91
C ASP A 45 12.65 -4.64 8.42
N GLY A 46 12.39 -5.45 7.41
CA GLY A 46 11.04 -5.66 6.88
C GLY A 46 10.15 -6.58 7.75
N LYS A 47 10.63 -7.03 8.92
CA LYS A 47 9.88 -7.97 9.75
C LYS A 47 8.72 -7.24 10.41
N ASP A 48 7.56 -7.88 10.39
CA ASP A 48 6.33 -7.35 10.96
C ASP A 48 5.89 -6.00 10.35
N VAL A 49 6.42 -5.63 9.18
CA VAL A 49 6.05 -4.43 8.43
C VAL A 49 4.90 -4.75 7.48
N GLY A 50 3.83 -3.98 7.57
CA GLY A 50 2.68 -4.07 6.67
C GLY A 50 2.67 -2.98 5.62
N ASP A 51 3.06 -1.76 5.98
CA ASP A 51 3.16 -0.63 5.04
C ASP A 51 4.21 0.38 5.50
N VAL A 52 4.77 1.13 4.56
CA VAL A 52 5.77 2.17 4.83
C VAL A 52 5.38 3.44 4.11
N VAL A 53 5.35 4.54 4.86
CA VAL A 53 5.07 5.87 4.33
C VAL A 53 6.29 6.76 4.60
N PHE A 54 6.86 7.29 3.52
CA PHE A 54 7.90 8.31 3.58
C PHE A 54 7.22 9.67 3.72
N LEU A 55 7.54 10.41 4.78
CA LEU A 55 7.02 11.73 5.06
C LEU A 55 7.84 12.79 4.32
N ASN A 56 7.24 13.95 4.05
CA ASN A 56 7.87 15.06 3.32
C ASN A 56 9.13 15.64 4.01
N ASP A 57 9.39 15.32 5.29
CA ASP A 57 10.56 15.79 6.05
C ASP A 57 11.59 14.68 6.33
N ASP A 58 11.68 13.71 5.41
CA ASP A 58 12.59 12.56 5.44
C ASP A 58 12.34 11.53 6.55
N ARG A 59 11.28 11.70 7.34
CA ARG A 59 10.86 10.72 8.34
C ARG A 59 10.11 9.57 7.71
N ILE A 60 10.09 8.44 8.41
CA ILE A 60 9.53 7.20 7.90
C ILE A 60 8.50 6.69 8.90
N LEU A 61 7.25 6.61 8.48
CA LEU A 61 6.21 5.90 9.20
C LEU A 61 6.22 4.43 8.80
N ILE A 62 6.34 3.55 9.78
CA ILE A 62 6.33 2.10 9.63
C ILE A 62 5.06 1.58 10.28
N LYS A 63 4.12 1.14 9.44
CA LYS A 63 2.86 0.52 9.84
C LYS A 63 3.10 -0.99 9.97
N PRO A 64 2.71 -1.61 11.08
CA PRO A 64 2.93 -3.04 11.26
C PRO A 64 1.93 -3.86 10.43
N ASN A 65 2.23 -5.15 10.26
CA ASN A 65 1.34 -6.15 9.66
C ASN A 65 0.45 -6.87 10.70
N ASN A 66 0.63 -6.57 11.99
CA ASN A 66 -0.12 -7.14 13.10
C ASN A 66 -0.81 -6.04 13.91
N SER A 67 -2.10 -6.22 14.22
CA SER A 67 -2.90 -5.22 14.92
C SER A 67 -2.52 -4.98 16.38
N ASN A 68 -1.81 -5.92 17.00
CA ASN A 68 -1.32 -5.77 18.36
C ASN A 68 0.02 -5.00 18.43
N LEU A 69 0.66 -4.75 17.29
CA LEU A 69 1.92 -4.02 17.24
C LEU A 69 1.67 -2.52 17.02
N PRO A 70 2.49 -1.65 17.65
CA PRO A 70 2.43 -0.22 17.43
C PRO A 70 3.06 0.14 16.08
N PHE A 71 2.48 1.13 15.40
CA PHE A 71 3.21 1.83 14.34
C PHE A 71 4.23 2.78 14.95
N LYS A 72 5.28 3.10 14.20
CA LYS A 72 6.33 4.02 14.61
C LYS A 72 6.65 5.01 13.52
N ILE A 73 7.01 6.24 13.90
CA ILE A 73 7.67 7.21 13.03
C ILE A 73 9.11 7.29 13.49
N ILE A 74 10.03 7.03 12.58
CA ILE A 74 11.48 7.12 12.81
C ILE A 74 12.10 8.20 11.92
N ASP A 75 13.26 8.71 12.31
CA ASP A 75 14.14 9.37 11.34
C ASP A 75 15.03 8.34 10.61
N VAL A 76 15.85 8.85 9.70
CA VAL A 76 16.82 8.07 8.92
C VAL A 76 17.90 7.39 9.77
N ASP A 77 18.11 7.87 11.01
CA ASP A 77 19.06 7.31 11.97
C ASP A 77 18.38 6.25 12.88
N ASN A 78 17.16 5.83 12.50
CA ASN A 78 16.32 4.87 13.22
C ASN A 78 15.93 5.32 14.65
N LYS A 79 15.99 6.62 14.94
CA LYS A 79 15.49 7.18 16.19
C LYS A 79 13.98 7.29 16.13
N VAL A 80 13.30 6.72 17.13
CA VAL A 80 11.83 6.78 17.24
C VAL A 80 11.40 8.18 17.68
N ILE A 81 10.55 8.81 16.86
CA ILE A 81 9.96 10.13 17.08
C ILE A 81 8.56 10.00 17.67
N PHE A 82 7.78 9.05 17.14
CA PHE A 82 6.42 8.77 17.57
C PHE A 82 6.14 7.28 17.53
N LYS A 83 5.32 6.80 18.47
CA LYS A 83 4.92 5.39 18.55
C LYS A 83 3.54 5.27 19.19
N ALA A 84 2.62 4.59 18.52
CA ALA A 84 1.26 4.37 19.04
C ALA A 84 0.64 3.09 18.50
N VAL A 85 -0.31 2.53 19.25
CA VAL A 85 -1.21 1.46 18.78
C VAL A 85 -2.52 2.11 18.33
N TYR A 86 -3.02 1.74 17.15
CA TYR A 86 -4.29 2.22 16.64
C TYR A 86 -5.27 1.06 16.46
N ASN A 87 -6.57 1.36 16.46
CA ASN A 87 -7.61 0.38 16.16
C ASN A 87 -7.71 0.18 14.66
N TRP A 88 -7.40 -1.02 14.19
CA TRP A 88 -7.42 -1.37 12.76
C TRP A 88 -8.82 -1.40 12.14
N HIS A 89 -9.87 -1.40 12.97
CA HIS A 89 -11.25 -1.24 12.55
C HIS A 89 -11.66 0.23 12.43
N MET A 90 -10.75 1.17 12.70
CA MET A 90 -10.97 2.59 12.52
C MET A 90 -10.05 3.16 11.44
N PRO A 91 -10.48 4.22 10.73
CA PRO A 91 -9.64 4.89 9.76
C PRO A 91 -8.32 5.39 10.36
N PHE A 92 -7.24 5.17 9.63
CA PHE A 92 -5.95 5.80 9.82
C PHE A 92 -5.58 6.58 8.56
N TYR A 93 -5.59 7.90 8.68
CA TYR A 93 -5.29 8.84 7.61
C TYR A 93 -4.08 9.71 7.92
N ILE A 94 -3.28 10.00 6.89
CA ILE A 94 -2.15 10.93 6.93
C ILE A 94 -2.42 12.01 5.89
N ASP A 95 -2.57 13.26 6.31
CA ASP A 95 -2.80 14.39 5.39
C ASP A 95 -1.51 14.85 4.71
N GLU A 96 -1.61 15.74 3.73
CA GLU A 96 -0.46 16.33 3.01
C GLU A 96 0.57 17.01 3.93
N LYS A 97 0.13 17.56 5.08
CA LYS A 97 1.00 18.21 6.07
C LYS A 97 1.68 17.23 7.01
N GLY A 98 1.36 15.94 6.92
CA GLY A 98 1.90 14.89 7.78
C GLY A 98 1.19 14.76 9.13
N ASN A 99 0.03 15.40 9.33
CA ASN A 99 -0.78 15.15 10.53
C ASN A 99 -1.39 13.74 10.47
N LEU A 100 -1.52 13.11 11.63
CA LEU A 100 -2.08 11.76 11.74
C LEU A 100 -3.51 11.84 12.27
N TYR A 101 -4.39 11.06 11.69
CA TYR A 101 -5.79 10.95 12.11
C TYR A 101 -6.10 9.48 12.34
N PHE A 102 -6.20 9.07 13.60
CA PHE A 102 -6.53 7.69 13.99
C PHE A 102 -7.22 7.68 15.35
N ASN A 103 -7.98 6.63 15.65
CA ASN A 103 -8.72 6.50 16.92
C ASN A 103 -9.55 7.75 17.31
N GLN A 104 -10.16 8.42 16.32
CA GLN A 104 -10.92 9.68 16.54
C GLN A 104 -10.10 10.82 17.14
N GLN A 105 -8.78 10.78 16.97
CA GLN A 105 -7.85 11.81 17.38
C GLN A 105 -7.06 12.31 16.18
N LYS A 106 -6.70 13.60 16.24
CA LYS A 106 -5.74 14.21 15.34
C LYS A 106 -4.47 14.50 16.11
N PHE A 107 -3.34 14.04 15.57
CA PHE A 107 -2.00 14.32 16.08
C PHE A 107 -1.31 15.29 15.13
N PHE A 108 -0.83 16.40 15.68
CA PHE A 108 -0.26 17.47 14.89
C PHE A 108 1.22 17.22 14.59
N TYR A 109 1.57 17.28 13.31
CA TYR A 109 2.95 17.38 12.85
C TYR A 109 3.60 18.69 13.39
N PRO A 110 4.92 18.75 13.66
CA PRO A 110 5.94 17.73 13.43
C PRO A 110 6.20 16.75 14.56
N ASP A 111 5.96 17.10 15.81
CA ASP A 111 6.40 16.29 16.95
C ASP A 111 5.31 15.38 17.52
N TYR A 112 4.08 15.51 17.03
CA TYR A 112 2.92 14.70 17.42
C TYR A 112 2.59 14.78 18.91
N LYS A 113 3.10 15.80 19.62
CA LYS A 113 2.81 16.00 21.05
C LYS A 113 1.45 16.65 21.27
N LYS A 114 1.04 17.53 20.36
CA LYS A 114 -0.30 18.12 20.39
C LYS A 114 -1.29 17.16 19.76
N GLN A 115 -2.39 16.93 20.46
CA GLN A 115 -3.51 16.13 19.98
C GLN A 115 -4.86 16.78 20.29
N GLU A 116 -5.86 16.50 19.47
CA GLU A 116 -7.25 16.90 19.73
C GLU A 116 -8.22 15.81 19.28
N ASN A 117 -9.42 15.82 19.85
CA ASN A 117 -10.51 14.98 19.37
C ASN A 117 -10.88 15.41 17.95
N PHE A 118 -11.00 14.44 17.04
CA PHE A 118 -11.30 14.68 15.65
C PHE A 118 -12.43 13.79 15.17
N LYS A 119 -13.42 14.41 14.53
CA LYS A 119 -14.62 13.69 14.09
C LYS A 119 -14.29 12.81 12.89
N THR A 120 -14.73 11.55 12.96
CA THR A 120 -14.62 10.58 11.86
C THR A 120 -16.01 10.02 11.54
N VAL A 121 -16.36 9.96 10.26
CA VAL A 121 -17.58 9.32 9.77
C VAL A 121 -17.20 8.24 8.79
N VAL A 122 -17.39 6.99 9.21
CA VAL A 122 -17.35 5.82 8.34
C VAL A 122 -18.76 5.60 7.82
N VAL A 123 -18.96 5.80 6.51
CA VAL A 123 -20.28 5.72 5.88
C VAL A 123 -20.86 4.32 6.01
N ALA A 124 -20.04 3.28 5.78
CA ALA A 124 -20.47 1.88 5.92
C ALA A 124 -21.01 1.59 7.32
N ASP A 125 -20.24 1.88 8.38
CA ASP A 125 -20.68 1.69 9.77
C ASP A 125 -21.97 2.44 10.10
N SER A 126 -22.10 3.67 9.59
CA SER A 126 -23.28 4.50 9.79
C SER A 126 -24.52 3.89 9.13
N LEU A 127 -24.37 3.35 7.92
CA LEU A 127 -25.44 2.67 7.20
C LEU A 127 -25.78 1.32 7.85
N SER A 128 -24.79 0.53 8.26
CA SER A 128 -25.01 -0.75 8.96
C SER A 128 -25.79 -0.55 10.26
N LYS A 129 -25.45 0.47 11.05
CA LYS A 129 -26.23 0.84 12.24
C LYS A 129 -27.66 1.23 11.90
N LYS A 130 -27.87 1.95 10.78
CA LYS A 130 -29.21 2.32 10.33
C LYS A 130 -30.01 1.10 9.88
N VAL A 131 -29.39 0.15 9.18
CA VAL A 131 -30.03 -1.12 8.77
C VAL A 131 -30.52 -1.90 9.99
N GLU A 132 -29.69 -2.03 11.03
CA GLU A 132 -30.11 -2.72 12.26
C GLU A 132 -31.28 -1.99 12.97
N GLN A 133 -31.31 -0.66 12.95
CA GLN A 133 -32.42 0.12 13.51
C GLN A 133 -33.76 -0.08 12.76
N VAL A 134 -33.73 -0.38 11.46
CA VAL A 134 -34.95 -0.51 10.63
C VAL A 134 -35.33 -1.96 10.34
N LYS A 135 -34.62 -2.93 10.90
CA LYS A 135 -34.79 -4.37 10.65
C LYS A 135 -36.21 -4.92 10.89
N GLY A 136 -37.03 -4.21 11.68
CA GLY A 136 -38.44 -4.55 11.92
C GLY A 136 -39.44 -4.01 10.89
N LEU A 137 -39.00 -3.21 9.92
CA LEU A 137 -39.85 -2.71 8.83
C LEU A 137 -39.83 -3.69 7.66
N ASN A 138 -40.87 -3.62 6.80
CA ASN A 138 -40.83 -4.34 5.53
C ASN A 138 -39.71 -3.81 4.61
N ASP A 139 -39.28 -4.63 3.66
CA ASP A 139 -38.11 -4.36 2.81
C ASP A 139 -38.17 -3.01 2.08
N SER A 140 -39.35 -2.62 1.60
CA SER A 140 -39.55 -1.35 0.89
C SER A 140 -39.33 -0.13 1.79
N LEU A 141 -39.94 -0.15 2.99
CA LEU A 141 -39.79 0.92 3.98
C LEU A 141 -38.37 0.96 4.55
N SER A 142 -37.76 -0.20 4.79
CA SER A 142 -36.36 -0.33 5.21
C SER A 142 -35.42 0.31 4.20
N LEU A 143 -35.56 -0.02 2.91
CA LEU A 143 -34.75 0.53 1.83
C LEU A 143 -34.92 2.04 1.71
N GLN A 144 -36.15 2.55 1.78
CA GLN A 144 -36.42 3.99 1.71
C GLN A 144 -35.81 4.74 2.90
N ALA A 145 -35.90 4.19 4.11
CA ALA A 145 -35.34 4.78 5.32
C ALA A 145 -33.80 4.83 5.27
N VAL A 146 -33.15 3.77 4.80
CA VAL A 146 -31.69 3.73 4.64
C VAL A 146 -31.22 4.73 3.57
N LYS A 147 -31.89 4.78 2.40
CA LYS A 147 -31.56 5.74 1.33
C LYS A 147 -31.71 7.19 1.79
N LYS A 148 -32.79 7.51 2.48
CA LYS A 148 -33.02 8.85 3.05
C LYS A 148 -31.92 9.21 4.04
N TYR A 149 -31.57 8.28 4.93
CA TYR A 149 -30.50 8.48 5.90
C TYR A 149 -29.15 8.69 5.23
N GLU A 150 -28.83 7.94 4.17
CA GLU A 150 -27.59 8.14 3.42
C GLU A 150 -27.48 9.54 2.83
N ILE A 151 -28.57 10.04 2.21
CA ILE A 151 -28.62 11.41 1.66
C ILE A 151 -28.37 12.44 2.76
N GLU A 152 -29.06 12.31 3.90
CA GLU A 152 -28.92 13.22 5.04
C GLU A 152 -27.52 13.17 5.65
N LEU A 153 -26.91 11.99 5.74
CA LEU A 153 -25.55 11.78 6.24
C LEU A 153 -24.49 12.46 5.37
N LEU A 154 -24.66 12.42 4.05
CA LEU A 154 -23.68 12.90 3.07
C LEU A 154 -23.83 14.39 2.74
N LYS A 155 -25.03 14.96 2.89
CA LYS A 155 -25.35 16.35 2.59
C LYS A 155 -24.40 17.38 3.25
N PRO A 156 -24.03 17.27 4.55
CA PRO A 156 -23.11 18.22 5.18
C PRO A 156 -21.71 18.23 4.58
N TYR A 157 -21.34 17.22 3.79
CA TYR A 157 -20.02 17.09 3.19
C TYR A 157 -20.06 17.33 1.67
N HIS A 158 -21.19 17.79 1.13
CA HIS A 158 -21.38 17.98 -0.32
C HIS A 158 -20.99 16.71 -1.09
N LEU A 159 -21.53 15.57 -0.65
CA LEU A 159 -21.37 14.27 -1.28
C LEU A 159 -22.77 13.76 -1.68
N ALA A 160 -22.83 13.07 -2.81
CA ALA A 160 -24.05 12.38 -3.24
C ALA A 160 -23.99 10.89 -2.86
N PRO A 161 -25.14 10.23 -2.64
CA PRO A 161 -25.19 8.77 -2.65
C PRO A 161 -24.61 8.24 -3.95
N CYS A 162 -24.01 7.05 -3.89
CA CYS A 162 -23.54 6.40 -5.09
C CYS A 162 -24.72 5.75 -5.79
N GLU A 163 -24.82 5.97 -7.09
CA GLU A 163 -25.77 5.23 -7.91
C GLU A 163 -25.42 3.74 -7.84
N ASN A 164 -26.45 2.90 -7.69
CA ASN A 164 -26.33 1.46 -7.67
C ASN A 164 -25.79 0.95 -9.02
N SER A 165 -24.48 1.01 -9.22
CA SER A 165 -23.83 0.33 -10.33
C SER A 165 -23.00 -0.81 -9.73
N ILE A 166 -23.50 -2.02 -9.97
CA ILE A 166 -22.85 -3.30 -9.66
C ILE A 166 -21.50 -3.43 -10.43
N VAL A 167 -21.10 -2.42 -11.23
CA VAL A 167 -20.02 -2.53 -12.21
C VAL A 167 -18.98 -1.38 -12.14
N ASN A 168 -19.13 -0.33 -11.33
CA ASN A 168 -18.06 0.68 -11.20
C ASN A 168 -18.13 1.50 -9.88
N THR A 169 -17.59 0.95 -8.79
CA THR A 169 -17.41 1.64 -7.50
C THR A 169 -16.29 2.69 -7.49
N ILE A 170 -15.54 2.83 -8.59
CA ILE A 170 -14.32 3.66 -8.68
C ILE A 170 -14.61 5.16 -8.51
N GLY A 171 -15.80 5.65 -8.93
CA GLY A 171 -16.18 7.07 -8.83
C GLY A 171 -16.68 7.53 -7.45
N CYS A 172 -16.70 6.61 -6.48
CA CYS A 172 -17.49 6.74 -5.26
C CYS A 172 -16.70 6.63 -3.96
N SER A 173 -15.45 6.20 -4.05
CA SER A 173 -14.57 6.08 -2.91
C SER A 173 -14.22 7.46 -2.34
N VAL A 174 -14.46 7.64 -1.05
CA VAL A 174 -14.11 8.87 -0.33
C VAL A 174 -13.21 8.50 0.84
N PHE A 175 -12.05 9.15 0.93
CA PHE A 175 -11.21 9.09 2.12
C PHE A 175 -10.44 10.40 2.23
N LYS A 176 -11.09 11.41 2.84
CA LYS A 176 -10.55 12.76 2.94
C LYS A 176 -11.21 13.56 4.05
N ILE A 177 -10.60 14.66 4.41
CA ILE A 177 -11.19 15.63 5.35
C ILE A 177 -12.11 16.58 4.60
N LYS A 178 -13.35 16.74 5.09
CA LYS A 178 -14.29 17.77 4.67
C LYS A 178 -14.99 18.33 5.90
N ASN A 179 -15.09 19.66 6.00
CA ASN A 179 -15.77 20.34 7.13
C ASN A 179 -15.28 19.83 8.49
N ASN A 180 -13.96 19.81 8.68
CA ASN A 180 -13.28 19.34 9.89
C ASN A 180 -13.67 17.91 10.33
N THR A 181 -14.04 17.07 9.37
CA THR A 181 -14.44 15.68 9.61
C THR A 181 -13.74 14.77 8.60
N LEU A 182 -13.17 13.67 9.07
CA LEU A 182 -12.63 12.61 8.21
C LEU A 182 -13.79 11.75 7.70
N ILE A 183 -14.06 11.81 6.40
CA ILE A 183 -15.13 11.02 5.76
C ILE A 183 -14.52 9.84 5.03
N VAL A 184 -15.00 8.64 5.35
CA VAL A 184 -14.53 7.37 4.78
C VAL A 184 -15.69 6.58 4.19
N ARG A 185 -15.60 6.29 2.89
CA ARG A 185 -16.54 5.52 2.09
C ARG A 185 -15.75 4.60 1.16
N GLN A 186 -15.08 3.62 1.73
CA GLN A 186 -14.36 2.55 1.03
C GLN A 186 -14.00 1.45 2.04
N THR A 187 -13.50 0.31 1.54
CA THR A 187 -13.08 -0.82 2.38
C THR A 187 -11.73 -0.57 3.05
N ASP A 188 -10.79 0.05 2.34
CA ASP A 188 -9.45 0.32 2.89
C ASP A 188 -9.50 1.46 3.90
N LEU A 189 -9.17 1.14 5.15
CA LEU A 189 -9.17 2.08 6.28
C LEU A 189 -7.81 2.76 6.50
N PHE A 190 -6.83 2.50 5.65
CA PHE A 190 -5.55 3.20 5.68
C PHE A 190 -5.35 4.04 4.41
N LYS A 191 -5.00 5.31 4.56
CA LYS A 191 -4.62 6.17 3.43
C LYS A 191 -3.60 7.21 3.84
N SER A 192 -2.62 7.45 2.96
CA SER A 192 -1.67 8.55 3.07
C SER A 192 -1.76 9.44 1.84
N GLU A 193 -1.74 10.75 2.07
CA GLU A 193 -1.58 11.79 1.05
C GLU A 193 -0.15 12.33 0.97
N GLN A 194 0.78 11.69 1.68
CA GLN A 194 2.20 11.94 1.46
C GLN A 194 2.56 11.52 0.03
N ASN A 195 3.41 12.32 -0.62
CA ASN A 195 3.91 11.98 -1.94
C ASN A 195 4.57 10.62 -1.87
N LYS A 196 4.03 9.65 -2.63
CA LYS A 196 4.73 8.40 -2.87
C LYS A 196 5.89 8.77 -3.79
N PRO A 197 7.15 8.68 -3.35
CA PRO A 197 8.22 9.00 -4.27
C PRO A 197 8.17 7.98 -5.42
N GLU A 198 8.41 8.44 -6.64
CA GLU A 198 8.45 7.55 -7.80
C GLU A 198 9.73 6.73 -7.77
N PHE A 199 9.60 5.43 -8.03
CA PHE A 199 10.63 4.45 -7.75
C PHE A 199 10.74 3.45 -8.88
N GLU A 200 11.80 3.54 -9.68
CA GLU A 200 12.16 2.45 -10.58
C GLU A 200 13.65 2.22 -10.55
N ILE A 201 14.01 0.93 -10.50
CA ILE A 201 15.37 0.47 -10.64
C ILE A 201 15.44 -0.15 -12.03
N PRO A 202 16.36 0.28 -12.88
CA PRO A 202 16.42 -0.24 -14.23
C PRO A 202 16.69 -1.74 -14.19
N LYS A 203 15.99 -2.48 -15.05
CA LYS A 203 16.31 -3.88 -15.34
C LYS A 203 17.40 -3.94 -16.40
N PHE A 204 18.32 -4.89 -16.26
CA PHE A 204 19.38 -5.12 -17.26
C PHE A 204 19.12 -6.34 -18.15
N ASP A 205 18.12 -7.15 -17.81
CA ASP A 205 17.66 -8.29 -18.59
C ASP A 205 16.16 -8.55 -18.33
N ASP A 206 15.53 -9.36 -19.17
CA ASP A 206 14.12 -9.72 -19.09
C ASP A 206 13.83 -10.69 -17.93
N ASP A 207 12.60 -10.65 -17.41
CA ASP A 207 12.17 -11.58 -16.36
C ASP A 207 12.10 -13.02 -16.90
N VAL A 208 12.64 -13.96 -16.12
CA VAL A 208 12.71 -15.37 -16.51
C VAL A 208 11.81 -16.21 -15.63
N LEU A 209 10.84 -16.92 -16.23
CA LEU A 209 10.04 -17.93 -15.55
C LEU A 209 10.96 -19.07 -15.10
N THR A 210 11.16 -19.23 -13.79
CA THR A 210 12.05 -20.27 -13.23
C THR A 210 11.29 -21.41 -12.55
N GLY A 211 9.99 -21.23 -12.31
CA GLY A 211 9.17 -22.26 -11.70
C GLY A 211 7.70 -21.89 -11.57
N TRP A 212 6.96 -22.75 -10.89
CA TRP A 212 5.56 -22.57 -10.54
C TRP A 212 5.39 -22.89 -9.05
N ASN A 213 4.73 -22.01 -8.32
CA ASN A 213 4.30 -22.30 -6.95
C ASN A 213 3.06 -23.19 -7.00
N ASN A 214 3.14 -24.36 -6.37
CA ASN A 214 2.03 -25.28 -6.27
C ASN A 214 1.09 -24.87 -5.13
N GLY A 215 0.01 -24.20 -5.48
CA GLY A 215 -1.09 -23.84 -4.58
C GLY A 215 -2.45 -24.27 -5.14
N ARG A 216 -3.54 -23.84 -4.49
CA ARG A 216 -4.91 -24.06 -5.01
C ARG A 216 -5.11 -23.50 -6.42
N LEU A 217 -4.40 -22.41 -6.73
CA LEU A 217 -4.18 -21.91 -8.08
C LEU A 217 -2.66 -21.82 -8.29
N PRO A 218 -2.08 -22.55 -9.27
CA PRO A 218 -0.67 -22.41 -9.59
C PRO A 218 -0.34 -20.97 -9.99
N SER A 219 0.75 -20.43 -9.44
CA SER A 219 1.24 -19.10 -9.81
C SER A 219 2.67 -19.20 -10.35
N PRO A 220 3.01 -18.50 -11.44
CA PRO A 220 4.36 -18.53 -11.97
C PRO A 220 5.34 -17.85 -11.00
N VAL A 221 6.59 -18.28 -11.04
CA VAL A 221 7.71 -17.68 -10.29
C VAL A 221 8.72 -17.16 -11.29
N TYR A 222 8.92 -15.85 -11.30
CA TYR A 222 9.91 -15.21 -12.17
C TYR A 222 11.09 -14.69 -11.37
N LEU A 223 12.29 -14.80 -11.96
CA LEU A 223 13.45 -14.01 -11.54
C LEU A 223 13.49 -12.73 -12.36
N ALA A 224 13.57 -11.60 -11.68
CA ALA A 224 13.80 -10.28 -12.25
C ALA A 224 15.24 -9.82 -12.00
N TYR A 225 15.84 -9.16 -13.00
CA TYR A 225 17.26 -8.78 -13.01
C TYR A 225 17.41 -7.27 -13.01
N TYR A 226 17.98 -6.72 -11.94
CA TYR A 226 18.06 -5.28 -11.68
C TYR A 226 19.50 -4.79 -11.63
N GLU A 227 19.69 -3.52 -12.01
CA GLU A 227 20.97 -2.84 -11.90
C GLU A 227 20.85 -1.57 -11.05
N LEU A 228 21.63 -1.48 -9.99
CA LEU A 228 21.75 -0.29 -9.15
C LEU A 228 23.19 0.22 -9.19
N ASN A 229 23.43 1.34 -9.87
CA ASN A 229 24.75 1.97 -9.94
C ASN A 229 25.85 0.96 -10.32
N LYS A 230 25.65 0.18 -11.41
CA LYS A 230 26.51 -0.92 -11.89
C LYS A 230 26.53 -2.20 -11.06
N LEU A 231 25.87 -2.23 -9.90
CA LEU A 231 25.65 -3.48 -9.17
C LEU A 231 24.45 -4.21 -9.75
N LYS A 232 24.72 -5.37 -10.33
CA LYS A 232 23.68 -6.28 -10.81
C LYS A 232 23.25 -7.21 -9.70
N PHE A 233 21.95 -7.45 -9.60
CA PHE A 233 21.36 -8.41 -8.68
C PHE A 233 20.07 -9.00 -9.25
N LYS A 234 19.62 -10.11 -8.69
CA LYS A 234 18.35 -10.76 -9.05
C LYS A 234 17.47 -11.02 -7.84
N CYS A 235 16.16 -11.00 -8.02
CA CYS A 235 15.18 -11.36 -7.00
C CYS A 235 13.90 -11.88 -7.64
N ASP A 236 13.01 -12.43 -6.82
CA ASP A 236 11.65 -12.74 -7.27
C ASP A 236 10.99 -11.46 -7.81
N ASP A 237 10.31 -11.55 -8.94
CA ASP A 237 9.63 -10.43 -9.61
C ASP A 237 8.66 -9.67 -8.71
N LEU A 238 7.97 -10.39 -7.82
CA LEU A 238 7.03 -9.81 -6.85
C LEU A 238 7.72 -9.00 -5.74
N THR A 239 9.05 -9.07 -5.61
CA THR A 239 9.82 -8.34 -4.58
C THR A 239 9.72 -6.82 -4.74
N ASN A 240 9.62 -6.33 -5.99
CA ASN A 240 9.48 -4.90 -6.33
C ASN A 240 10.41 -3.96 -5.53
N PRO A 241 11.74 -4.14 -5.62
CA PRO A 241 12.71 -3.28 -4.93
C PRO A 241 12.67 -1.84 -5.47
N ARG A 242 12.94 -0.87 -4.60
CA ARG A 242 12.78 0.57 -4.89
C ARG A 242 13.97 1.37 -4.39
N THR A 243 14.29 2.49 -5.03
CA THR A 243 15.29 3.44 -4.51
C THR A 243 14.64 4.76 -4.19
N LEU A 244 15.12 5.44 -3.16
CA LEU A 244 14.63 6.76 -2.79
C LEU A 244 15.75 7.65 -2.28
N THR A 245 15.50 8.96 -2.20
CA THR A 245 16.44 9.91 -1.60
C THR A 245 15.81 10.50 -0.35
N LEU A 246 16.52 10.39 0.79
CA LEU A 246 16.14 11.03 2.05
C LEU A 246 17.35 11.82 2.58
N LYS A 247 17.19 13.07 3.02
CA LYS A 247 18.30 13.94 3.47
C LYS A 247 19.53 13.89 2.55
N SER A 248 19.32 14.00 1.23
CA SER A 248 20.37 13.92 0.19
C SER A 248 21.14 12.60 0.10
N ASN A 249 20.74 11.56 0.83
CA ASN A 249 21.32 10.22 0.76
C ASN A 249 20.41 9.29 -0.03
N LYS A 250 20.98 8.39 -0.83
CA LYS A 250 20.23 7.36 -1.55
C LYS A 250 19.95 6.18 -0.63
N TYR A 251 18.74 5.68 -0.67
CA TYR A 251 18.29 4.49 0.04
C TYR A 251 17.70 3.49 -0.94
N PHE A 252 17.70 2.25 -0.50
CA PHE A 252 17.19 1.10 -1.21
C PHE A 252 16.20 0.39 -0.29
N TYR A 253 14.94 0.36 -0.70
CA TYR A 253 13.82 -0.19 0.04
C TYR A 253 13.33 -1.48 -0.60
N VAL A 254 13.16 -2.51 0.21
CA VAL A 254 12.63 -3.80 -0.20
C VAL A 254 11.56 -4.20 0.82
N PRO A 255 10.29 -4.38 0.42
CA PRO A 255 9.19 -4.64 1.37
C PRO A 255 9.46 -5.75 2.38
N SER A 256 10.06 -6.87 1.95
CA SER A 256 10.36 -8.02 2.81
C SER A 256 11.67 -7.92 3.59
N LEU A 257 12.61 -7.05 3.18
CA LEU A 257 13.95 -6.98 3.77
C LEU A 257 14.20 -5.69 4.57
N GLY A 258 13.40 -4.64 4.34
CA GLY A 258 13.47 -3.35 5.01
C GLY A 258 14.13 -2.25 4.17
N LEU A 259 14.65 -1.23 4.86
CA LEU A 259 15.29 -0.06 4.26
C LEU A 259 16.79 -0.05 4.53
N TYR A 260 17.56 0.23 3.48
CA TYR A 260 19.01 0.26 3.52
C TYR A 260 19.52 1.58 2.93
N LYS A 261 20.44 2.25 3.62
CA LYS A 261 21.21 3.36 3.06
C LYS A 261 22.25 2.82 2.09
N VAL A 262 22.38 3.45 0.93
CA VAL A 262 23.36 3.11 -0.11
C VAL A 262 24.64 3.90 0.15
N LEU A 263 25.79 3.21 0.21
CA LEU A 263 27.07 3.79 0.66
C LEU A 263 28.08 4.08 -0.48
N PHE A 264 27.68 3.92 -1.74
CA PHE A 264 28.56 4.00 -2.92
C PHE A 264 27.94 4.79 -4.07
#